data_AF-A0A1Y0EUW4-F1
#
_entry.id   AF-A0A1Y0EUW4-F1
#
_cell.length_a   1.000
_cell.length_b   1.000
_cell.length_c   1.000
_cell.angle_alpha   90.00
_cell.angle_beta   90.00
_cell.angle_gamma   90.00
#
_symmetry.space_group_name_H-M   'P 1'
#
loop_
_entity.id
_entity.type
_entity.pdbx_description
1 polymer ?
#
loop_
_entity_poly.entity_id
_entity_poly.type
_entity_poly.pdbx_seq_one_letter_code
_entity_poly.pdbx_strand_id
1 'polypeptide(L)'
;IDLRSKSRTISKPVEDPSELPKWNYDGSSTGQAPGEDSEVILYPQAIFKDPFRGGNNILVICDTYTPQGEPIPTNKRHMAAQIFSDPKVTAQVPWFGIEQEYTLMQRDVNWPLGWPVGGYPGPQGPYYCAVGSDKSFGRDISDAHYKACLYAGIEISGTNGEVI
;
A
#
# COMPACT_ATOMS: atom_id res chain seq x y z
N ILE A 1 -4.60 -5.29 9.84
CA ILE A 1 -4.56 -4.70 8.48
C ILE A 1 -3.42 -5.39 7.76
N ASP A 2 -3.68 -6.06 6.65
CA ASP A 2 -2.72 -6.89 5.93
C ASP A 2 -2.88 -6.73 4.41
N LEU A 3 -1.77 -6.44 3.72
CA LEU A 3 -1.72 -6.39 2.26
C LEU A 3 -1.32 -7.77 1.72
N ARG A 4 -1.98 -8.21 0.65
CA ARG A 4 -1.71 -9.49 -0.04
C ARG A 4 -1.48 -9.23 -1.52
N SER A 5 -0.60 -10.00 -2.16
CA SER A 5 -0.41 -9.94 -3.61
C SER A 5 0.00 -11.29 -4.18
N LYS A 6 -0.24 -11.46 -5.48
CA LYS A 6 0.28 -12.56 -6.30
C LYS A 6 0.46 -12.06 -7.73
N SER A 7 1.19 -12.79 -8.55
CA SER A 7 1.57 -12.33 -9.88
C SER A 7 1.09 -13.28 -10.96
N ARG A 8 0.62 -12.73 -12.09
CA ARG A 8 0.29 -13.46 -13.30
C ARG A 8 1.01 -12.85 -14.49
N THR A 9 1.24 -13.68 -15.49
CA THR A 9 1.71 -13.23 -16.81
C THR A 9 0.53 -12.72 -17.63
N ILE A 10 0.72 -11.61 -18.33
CA ILE A 10 -0.17 -11.09 -19.37
C ILE A 10 0.60 -10.99 -20.69
N SER A 11 -0.08 -11.17 -21.81
CA SER A 11 0.56 -11.31 -23.13
C SER A 11 1.01 -9.99 -23.75
N LYS A 12 0.47 -8.86 -23.28
CA LYS A 12 0.77 -7.52 -23.78
C LYS A 12 0.85 -6.51 -22.62
N PRO A 13 1.56 -5.40 -22.79
CA PRO A 13 1.42 -4.23 -21.92
C PRO A 13 -0.04 -3.75 -21.88
N VAL A 14 -0.45 -3.21 -20.74
CA VAL A 14 -1.80 -2.69 -20.48
C VAL A 14 -1.69 -1.34 -19.81
N GLU A 15 -2.51 -0.37 -20.25
CA GLU A 15 -2.51 0.99 -19.72
C GLU A 15 -3.77 1.30 -18.92
N ASP A 16 -4.91 0.68 -19.26
CA ASP A 16 -6.17 0.88 -18.54
C ASP A 16 -6.53 -0.32 -17.64
N PRO A 17 -6.88 -0.12 -16.36
CA PRO A 17 -7.28 -1.21 -15.46
C PRO A 17 -8.44 -2.06 -15.98
N SER A 18 -9.36 -1.50 -16.77
CA SER A 18 -10.51 -2.23 -17.32
C SER A 18 -10.14 -3.25 -18.39
N GLU A 19 -8.95 -3.15 -19.00
CA GLU A 19 -8.41 -4.17 -19.91
C GLU A 19 -7.86 -5.39 -19.17
N LEU A 20 -7.60 -5.27 -17.85
CA LEU A 20 -7.06 -6.37 -17.08
C LEU A 20 -8.15 -7.39 -16.74
N PRO A 21 -7.86 -8.70 -16.87
CA PRO A 21 -8.81 -9.72 -16.48
C PRO A 21 -9.03 -9.67 -14.97
N LYS A 22 -10.30 -9.80 -14.55
CA LYS A 22 -10.62 -10.17 -13.16
C LYS A 22 -9.85 -11.44 -12.79
N TRP A 23 -9.53 -11.54 -11.51
CA TRP A 23 -8.88 -12.72 -10.98
C TRP A 23 -9.56 -13.13 -9.69
N ASN A 24 -9.13 -14.23 -9.09
CA ASN A 24 -9.69 -14.74 -7.86
C ASN A 24 -8.55 -15.10 -6.89
N TYR A 25 -8.87 -15.36 -5.64
CA TYR A 25 -7.97 -15.98 -4.67
C TYR A 25 -8.78 -16.78 -3.65
N ASP A 26 -8.08 -17.58 -2.85
CA ASP A 26 -8.66 -18.30 -1.73
C ASP A 26 -8.84 -17.34 -0.53
N GLY A 27 -10.07 -16.87 -0.38
CA GLY A 27 -10.53 -16.03 0.72
C GLY A 27 -10.43 -16.71 2.08
N SER A 28 -10.52 -18.03 2.17
CA SER A 28 -10.42 -18.75 3.46
C SER A 28 -9.02 -18.58 4.08
N SER A 29 -7.97 -18.59 3.24
CA SER A 29 -6.57 -18.32 3.61
C SER A 29 -6.28 -16.85 4.00
N THR A 30 -7.29 -16.00 3.96
CA THR A 30 -7.23 -14.58 4.31
C THR A 30 -8.30 -14.18 5.34
N GLY A 31 -9.15 -15.12 5.77
CA GLY A 31 -10.28 -14.83 6.65
C GLY A 31 -11.37 -13.97 5.99
N GLN A 32 -11.49 -14.02 4.66
CA GLN A 32 -12.43 -13.20 3.88
C GLN A 32 -13.60 -14.01 3.30
N ALA A 33 -13.54 -15.34 3.38
CA ALA A 33 -14.59 -16.26 2.94
C ALA A 33 -14.56 -17.56 3.77
N PRO A 34 -15.68 -18.30 3.92
CA PRO A 34 -15.70 -19.61 4.55
C PRO A 34 -14.96 -20.68 3.72
N GLY A 35 -14.71 -21.85 4.30
CA GLY A 35 -13.97 -22.93 3.63
C GLY A 35 -14.74 -23.58 2.47
N GLU A 36 -16.06 -23.75 2.63
CA GLU A 36 -16.94 -24.37 1.63
C GLU A 36 -17.24 -23.49 0.41
N ASP A 37 -17.08 -22.16 0.53
CA ASP A 37 -17.23 -21.18 -0.54
C ASP A 37 -16.13 -20.13 -0.41
N SER A 38 -14.90 -20.55 -0.74
CA SER A 38 -13.70 -19.79 -0.42
C SER A 38 -13.29 -18.78 -1.49
N GLU A 39 -13.95 -18.75 -2.64
CA GLU A 39 -13.52 -17.92 -3.75
C GLU A 39 -13.86 -16.44 -3.51
N VAL A 40 -12.85 -15.57 -3.64
CA VAL A 40 -13.03 -14.11 -3.65
C VAL A 40 -12.43 -13.55 -4.93
N ILE A 41 -13.18 -12.65 -5.59
CA ILE A 41 -12.85 -12.08 -6.89
C ILE A 41 -12.17 -10.72 -6.72
N LEU A 42 -11.04 -10.56 -7.40
CA LEU A 42 -10.25 -9.34 -7.53
C LEU A 42 -10.68 -8.58 -8.77
N TYR A 43 -11.06 -7.32 -8.57
CA TYR A 43 -11.43 -6.39 -9.62
C TYR A 43 -10.29 -5.36 -9.74
N PRO A 44 -9.59 -5.28 -10.89
CA PRO A 44 -8.54 -4.27 -11.10
C PRO A 44 -9.10 -2.84 -11.04
N GLN A 45 -8.42 -1.94 -10.33
CA GLN A 45 -8.90 -0.57 -10.10
C GLN A 45 -7.87 0.51 -10.44
N ALA A 46 -6.58 0.25 -10.23
CA ALA A 46 -5.52 1.18 -10.60
C ALA A 46 -4.27 0.42 -10.99
N ILE A 47 -3.54 0.97 -11.97
CA ILE A 47 -2.27 0.46 -12.47
C ILE A 47 -1.16 1.40 -12.05
N PHE A 48 -0.05 0.83 -11.58
CA PHE A 48 1.20 1.53 -11.30
C PHE A 48 2.36 0.76 -11.92
N LYS A 49 3.47 1.43 -12.25
CA LYS A 49 4.68 0.71 -12.68
C LYS A 49 5.25 -0.07 -11.51
N ASP A 50 5.76 -1.28 -11.75
CA ASP A 50 6.40 -2.09 -10.72
C ASP A 50 7.87 -1.64 -10.54
N PRO A 51 8.21 -0.96 -9.43
CA PRO A 51 9.58 -0.47 -9.19
C PRO A 51 10.56 -1.60 -8.86
N PHE A 52 10.07 -2.80 -8.56
CA PHE A 52 10.90 -3.95 -8.21
C PHE A 52 11.25 -4.78 -9.43
N ARG A 53 10.29 -5.00 -10.34
CA ARG A 53 10.52 -5.75 -11.58
C ARG A 53 11.00 -4.88 -12.74
N GLY A 54 10.70 -3.58 -12.72
CA GLY A 54 11.06 -2.64 -13.79
C GLY A 54 10.42 -2.97 -15.14
N GLY A 55 10.88 -2.30 -16.20
CA GLY A 55 10.37 -2.50 -17.56
C GLY A 55 8.87 -2.21 -17.68
N ASN A 56 8.15 -3.08 -18.38
CA ASN A 56 6.70 -2.97 -18.60
C ASN A 56 5.87 -3.73 -17.55
N ASN A 57 6.48 -4.13 -16.42
CA ASN A 57 5.77 -4.80 -15.34
C ASN A 57 4.97 -3.78 -14.52
N ILE A 58 3.81 -4.22 -14.03
CA ILE A 58 2.86 -3.35 -13.33
C ILE A 58 2.44 -3.93 -11.98
N LEU A 59 2.17 -3.04 -11.03
CA LEU A 59 1.39 -3.30 -9.82
C LEU A 59 -0.07 -2.95 -10.12
N VAL A 60 -0.99 -3.77 -9.61
CA VAL A 60 -2.42 -3.57 -9.80
C VAL A 60 -3.08 -3.53 -8.43
N ILE A 61 -3.68 -2.40 -8.10
CA ILE A 61 -4.54 -2.29 -6.92
C ILE A 61 -5.91 -2.84 -7.31
N CYS A 62 -6.40 -3.78 -6.50
CA CYS A 62 -7.70 -4.40 -6.68
C CYS A 62 -8.61 -4.12 -5.48
N ASP A 63 -9.91 -4.08 -5.74
CA ASP A 63 -10.92 -4.31 -4.71
C ASP A 63 -11.54 -5.71 -4.88
N THR A 64 -12.35 -6.11 -3.90
CA THR A 64 -12.65 -7.52 -3.64
C THR A 64 -14.16 -7.77 -3.53
N TYR A 65 -14.63 -8.83 -4.20
CA TYR A 65 -16.04 -9.17 -4.33
C TYR A 65 -16.28 -10.67 -4.16
N THR A 66 -17.51 -11.05 -3.82
CA THR A 66 -17.97 -12.44 -3.92
C THR A 66 -18.06 -12.87 -5.39
N PRO A 67 -18.16 -14.18 -5.69
CA PRO A 67 -18.40 -14.67 -7.05
C PRO A 67 -19.70 -14.13 -7.67
N GLN A 68 -20.68 -13.76 -6.85
CA GLN A 68 -21.96 -13.18 -7.27
C GLN A 68 -21.84 -11.68 -7.59
N GLY A 69 -20.68 -11.06 -7.35
CA GLY A 69 -20.42 -9.65 -7.66
C GLY A 69 -20.73 -8.69 -6.52
N GLU A 70 -20.97 -9.18 -5.30
CA GLU A 70 -21.21 -8.34 -4.13
C GLU A 70 -19.90 -7.94 -3.45
N PRO A 71 -19.72 -6.67 -3.01
CA PRO A 71 -18.51 -6.28 -2.31
C PRO A 71 -18.41 -7.00 -0.97
N ILE A 72 -17.27 -7.65 -0.69
CA ILE A 72 -17.08 -8.32 0.61
C ILE A 72 -17.01 -7.29 1.75
N PRO A 73 -17.29 -7.66 3.02
CA PRO A 73 -17.36 -6.69 4.13
C PRO A 73 -16.11 -5.83 4.34
N THR A 74 -14.93 -6.34 3.96
CA THR A 74 -13.64 -5.63 4.04
C THR A 74 -13.35 -4.73 2.83
N ASN A 75 -14.15 -4.80 1.75
CA ASN A 75 -14.06 -3.87 0.62
C ASN A 75 -14.65 -2.51 0.98
N LYS A 76 -13.81 -1.63 1.55
CA LYS A 76 -14.20 -0.25 1.85
C LYS A 76 -14.16 0.67 0.64
N ARG A 77 -13.46 0.28 -0.43
CA ARG A 77 -13.34 1.06 -1.66
C ARG A 77 -14.67 1.18 -2.38
N HIS A 78 -15.50 0.13 -2.39
CA HIS A 78 -16.79 0.15 -3.09
C HIS A 78 -17.67 1.33 -2.66
N MET A 79 -17.86 1.53 -1.34
CA MET A 79 -18.64 2.65 -0.82
C MET A 79 -17.97 4.01 -1.09
N ALA A 80 -16.65 4.10 -0.97
CA ALA A 80 -15.92 5.33 -1.29
C ALA A 80 -16.10 5.69 -2.78
N ALA A 81 -16.03 4.72 -3.69
CA ALA A 81 -16.23 4.93 -5.12
C ALA A 81 -17.64 5.46 -5.42
N GLN A 82 -18.68 4.98 -4.73
CA GLN A 82 -20.04 5.53 -4.88
C GLN A 82 -20.10 7.02 -4.48
N ILE A 83 -19.50 7.39 -3.36
CA ILE A 83 -19.45 8.79 -2.90
C ILE A 83 -18.69 9.67 -3.90
N PHE A 84 -17.50 9.23 -4.34
CA PHE A 84 -16.68 9.99 -5.26
C PHE A 84 -17.22 10.01 -6.71
N SER A 85 -18.17 9.14 -7.04
CA SER A 85 -18.89 9.16 -8.32
C SER A 85 -20.15 10.04 -8.28
N ASP A 86 -20.57 10.54 -7.11
CA ASP A 86 -21.70 11.47 -7.03
C ASP A 86 -21.34 12.76 -7.79
N PRO A 87 -22.17 13.22 -8.74
CA PRO A 87 -21.92 14.45 -9.50
C PRO A 87 -21.71 15.69 -8.61
N LYS A 88 -22.36 15.74 -7.44
CA LYS A 88 -22.20 16.84 -6.48
C LYS A 88 -20.82 16.85 -5.85
N VAL A 89 -20.24 15.68 -5.59
CA VAL A 89 -18.88 15.54 -5.05
C VAL A 89 -17.85 15.76 -6.16
N THR A 90 -18.05 15.12 -7.32
CA THR A 90 -17.16 15.25 -8.49
C THR A 90 -17.00 16.71 -8.91
N ALA A 91 -18.08 17.51 -8.90
CA ALA A 91 -18.04 18.93 -9.25
C ALA A 91 -17.20 19.79 -8.29
N GLN A 92 -16.94 19.33 -7.06
CA GLN A 92 -16.11 20.04 -6.08
C GLN A 92 -14.63 19.73 -6.21
N VAL A 93 -14.26 18.66 -6.92
CA VAL A 93 -12.87 18.20 -7.10
C VAL A 93 -12.14 18.11 -5.74
N PRO A 94 -12.61 17.27 -4.80
CA PRO A 94 -12.03 17.21 -3.45
C PRO A 94 -10.57 16.74 -3.50
N TRP A 95 -9.70 17.42 -2.76
CA TRP A 95 -8.27 17.09 -2.65
C TRP A 95 -7.94 16.54 -1.26
N PHE A 96 -7.03 15.58 -1.22
CA PHE A 96 -6.57 14.95 0.01
C PHE A 96 -5.04 14.91 0.02
N GLY A 97 -4.47 15.39 1.12
CA GLY A 97 -3.09 15.10 1.52
C GLY A 97 -3.14 14.19 2.74
N ILE A 98 -2.40 13.08 2.71
CA ILE A 98 -2.36 12.12 3.81
C ILE A 98 -0.91 11.96 4.25
N GLU A 99 -0.67 12.15 5.54
CA GLU A 99 0.64 11.99 6.17
C GLU A 99 0.68 10.61 6.85
N GLN A 100 1.41 9.67 6.25
CA GLN A 100 1.56 8.32 6.79
C GLN A 100 2.85 8.22 7.61
N GLU A 101 2.72 8.23 8.93
CA GLU A 101 3.81 7.87 9.84
C GLU A 101 3.98 6.35 9.94
N TYR A 102 5.22 5.88 10.11
CA TYR A 102 5.50 4.48 10.38
C TYR A 102 6.81 4.31 11.18
N THR A 103 6.88 3.23 11.96
CA THR A 103 8.07 2.88 12.74
C THR A 103 8.75 1.68 12.13
N LEU A 104 10.06 1.78 11.86
CA LEU A 104 10.88 0.66 11.43
C LEU A 104 11.24 -0.22 12.63
N MET A 105 11.02 -1.53 12.50
CA MET A 105 11.21 -2.50 13.58
C MET A 105 12.33 -3.49 13.23
N GLN A 106 13.12 -3.87 14.22
CA GLN A 106 14.06 -4.98 14.16
C GLN A 106 13.29 -6.29 14.12
N ARG A 107 13.51 -7.08 13.06
CA ARG A 107 12.73 -8.28 12.75
C ARG A 107 12.66 -9.29 13.90
N ASP A 108 13.79 -9.60 14.53
CA ASP A 108 13.90 -10.76 15.42
C ASP A 108 13.48 -10.45 16.88
N VAL A 109 13.49 -9.17 17.26
CA VAL A 109 13.22 -8.72 18.64
C VAL A 109 12.02 -7.80 18.77
N ASN A 110 11.38 -7.45 17.64
CA ASN A 110 10.24 -6.54 17.58
C ASN A 110 10.48 -5.21 18.34
N TRP A 111 11.68 -4.66 18.20
CA TRP A 111 12.11 -3.40 18.83
C TRP A 111 12.39 -2.34 17.76
N PRO A 112 12.19 -1.04 18.00
CA PRO A 112 12.45 -0.04 16.97
C PRO A 112 13.90 -0.07 16.46
N LEU A 113 14.08 0.20 15.17
CA LEU A 113 15.41 0.26 14.56
C LEU A 113 16.23 1.39 15.21
N GLY A 114 17.47 1.07 15.60
CA GLY A 114 18.36 2.01 16.29
C GLY A 114 18.21 2.04 17.82
N TRP A 115 17.17 1.42 18.38
CA TRP A 115 17.02 1.32 19.83
C TRP A 115 17.88 0.18 20.41
N PRO A 116 18.45 0.36 21.62
CA PRO A 116 19.03 -0.74 22.35
C PRO A 116 17.92 -1.73 22.74
N VAL A 117 18.12 -3.02 22.52
CA VAL A 117 17.14 -4.06 22.85
C VAL A 117 16.85 -4.04 24.35
N GLY A 118 15.57 -3.92 24.72
CA GLY A 118 15.15 -3.83 26.12
C GLY A 118 15.41 -2.48 26.79
N GLY A 119 15.86 -1.48 26.02
CA GLY A 119 16.08 -0.11 26.50
C GLY A 119 15.40 0.94 25.62
N TYR A 120 15.63 2.19 25.99
CA TYR A 120 15.22 3.39 25.26
C TYR A 120 16.47 4.09 24.72
N PRO A 121 16.35 4.85 23.61
CA PRO A 121 17.43 5.69 23.14
C PRO A 121 17.57 6.91 24.07
N GLY A 122 18.46 7.85 23.73
CA GLY A 122 18.51 9.14 24.42
C GLY A 122 17.15 9.88 24.35
N PRO A 123 16.95 10.93 25.17
CA PRO A 123 15.69 11.67 25.18
C PRO A 123 15.33 12.22 23.80
N GLN A 124 14.03 12.45 23.58
CA GLN A 124 13.50 13.13 22.39
C GLN A 124 14.21 14.45 22.10
N GLY A 125 14.31 14.78 20.82
CA GLY A 125 14.93 16.02 20.34
C GLY A 125 15.91 15.85 19.19
N PRO A 126 16.91 14.93 19.25
CA PRO A 126 17.94 14.84 18.23
C PRO A 126 17.51 14.05 16.98
N TYR A 127 16.29 13.51 16.91
CA TYR A 127 15.85 12.58 15.86
C TYR A 127 15.05 13.24 14.73
N TYR A 128 14.14 14.18 15.06
CA TYR A 128 13.28 14.84 14.08
C TYR A 128 14.11 15.55 13.01
N CYS A 129 13.87 15.21 11.73
CA CYS A 129 14.59 15.74 10.57
C CYS A 129 16.13 15.62 10.63
N ALA A 130 16.66 14.71 11.44
CA ALA A 130 18.09 14.67 11.74
C ALA A 130 18.93 13.97 10.67
N VAL A 131 20.23 14.28 10.67
CA VAL A 131 21.28 13.58 9.93
C VAL A 131 22.33 13.05 10.92
N GLY A 132 22.91 11.90 10.62
CA GLY A 132 23.90 11.23 11.46
C GLY A 132 23.50 9.80 11.81
N SER A 133 24.50 8.92 11.90
CA SER A 133 24.30 7.49 12.19
C SER A 133 23.75 7.22 13.60
N ASP A 134 23.90 8.18 14.51
CA ASP A 134 23.42 8.15 15.89
C ASP A 134 21.97 8.65 16.04
N LYS A 135 21.37 9.16 14.95
CA LYS A 135 20.08 9.86 14.97
C LYS A 135 19.10 9.41 13.89
N SER A 136 19.61 9.07 12.69
CA SER A 136 18.81 8.81 11.50
C SER A 136 18.95 7.34 11.08
N PHE A 137 18.08 6.49 11.63
CA PHE A 137 18.07 5.05 11.39
C PHE A 137 17.13 4.69 10.23
N GLY A 138 17.62 3.88 9.27
CA GLY A 138 16.77 3.38 8.17
C GLY A 138 16.45 4.40 7.06
N ARG A 139 17.28 5.44 6.91
CA ARG A 139 17.12 6.42 5.81
C ARG A 139 17.19 5.79 4.43
N ASP A 140 18.00 4.74 4.27
CA ASP A 140 18.07 3.94 3.05
C ASP A 140 16.70 3.38 2.62
N ILE A 141 15.89 2.90 3.57
CA ILE A 141 14.52 2.43 3.32
C ILE A 141 13.63 3.60 2.90
N SER A 142 13.68 4.73 3.63
CA SER A 142 12.87 5.91 3.31
C SER A 142 13.18 6.48 1.91
N ASP A 143 14.46 6.66 1.59
CA ASP A 143 14.90 7.22 0.30
C ASP A 143 14.62 6.25 -0.86
N ALA A 144 14.78 4.93 -0.65
CA ALA A 144 14.44 3.92 -1.64
C ALA A 144 12.92 3.88 -1.89
N HIS A 145 12.11 3.94 -0.83
CA HIS A 145 10.65 4.03 -0.92
C HIS A 145 10.22 5.28 -1.68
N TYR A 146 10.82 6.44 -1.39
CA TYR A 146 10.54 7.69 -2.09
C TYR A 146 10.74 7.56 -3.60
N LYS A 147 11.89 7.02 -4.03
CA LYS A 147 12.18 6.77 -5.44
C LYS A 147 11.25 5.72 -6.06
N ALA A 148 10.92 4.67 -5.31
CA ALA A 148 10.02 3.62 -5.78
C ALA A 148 8.60 4.15 -6.04
N CYS A 149 8.07 4.99 -5.14
CA CYS A 149 6.77 5.66 -5.31
C CYS A 149 6.77 6.58 -6.54
N LEU A 150 7.81 7.41 -6.69
CA LEU A 150 7.95 8.29 -7.86
C LEU A 150 8.02 7.48 -9.16
N TYR A 151 8.81 6.39 -9.20
CA TYR A 151 8.88 5.51 -10.36
C TYR A 151 7.54 4.88 -10.69
N ALA A 152 6.81 4.43 -9.65
CA ALA A 152 5.50 3.80 -9.79
C ALA A 152 4.42 4.76 -10.30
N GLY A 153 4.63 6.08 -10.16
CA GLY A 153 3.66 7.13 -10.48
C GLY A 153 2.74 7.50 -9.31
N ILE A 154 3.12 7.18 -8.08
CA ILE A 154 2.41 7.61 -6.88
C ILE A 154 2.76 9.07 -6.60
N GLU A 155 1.74 9.89 -6.31
CA GLU A 155 1.88 11.32 -5.98
C GLU A 155 2.41 11.54 -4.56
N ILE A 156 3.60 11.01 -4.28
CA ILE A 156 4.33 11.26 -3.04
C ILE A 156 4.91 12.69 -3.05
N SER A 157 4.64 13.46 -2.00
CA SER A 157 5.06 14.87 -1.92
C SER A 157 6.30 15.11 -1.05
N GLY A 158 6.55 14.28 -0.04
CA GLY A 158 7.66 14.48 0.89
C GLY A 158 7.84 13.34 1.89
N THR A 159 8.97 13.35 2.60
CA THR A 159 9.25 12.49 3.76
C THR A 159 10.08 13.27 4.78
N ASN A 160 9.98 12.91 6.06
CA ASN A 160 10.84 13.39 7.12
C ASN A 160 11.16 12.27 8.12
N GLY A 161 12.26 12.43 8.86
CA GLY A 161 12.50 11.63 10.05
C GLY A 161 11.64 12.15 11.19
N GLU A 162 10.94 11.26 11.88
CA GLU A 162 10.02 11.61 12.97
C GLU A 162 10.70 11.72 14.35
N VAL A 163 9.93 12.17 15.34
CA VAL A 163 10.42 12.62 16.66
C VAL A 163 11.16 11.57 17.49
N ILE A 164 10.80 10.28 17.38
CA ILE A 164 11.14 9.14 18.30
C ILE A 164 11.08 9.53 19.78
#